data_AF-A0A2V9QKT2-F1
#
_entry.id   AF-A0A2V9QKT2-F1
#
_cell.length_a   1.000
_cell.length_b   1.000
_cell.length_c   1.000
_cell.angle_alpha   90.00
_cell.angle_beta   90.00
_cell.angle_gamma   90.00
#
_symmetry.space_group_name_H-M   'P 1'
#
loop_
_entity.id
_entity.type
_entity.pdbx_description
1 polymer ?
#
loop_
_entity_poly.entity_id
_entity_poly.type
_entity_poly.pdbx_seq_one_letter_code
_entity_poly.pdbx_strand_id
1 'polypeptide(L)'
;VSGTGYSVTGGSTPVTLSPSQTLTLATQFHPTVAGSANGSISITSNATGSPAGVSLSGTGVVTIQHSVALTWGASPSSVSGYNIYRSTVNGSSYTKVNSSLVTGLSYSDTNVQSGSTYYYVTTAVNASGNESSYSNQVSASIP
;
A
#
# COMPACT_ATOMS: atom_id res chain seq x y z
N VAL A 1 3.08 22.58 -17.01
CA VAL A 1 3.37 21.13 -17.08
C VAL A 1 2.23 20.44 -17.78
N SER A 2 2.53 19.41 -18.57
CA SER A 2 1.55 18.58 -19.28
C SER A 2 1.79 17.10 -18.96
N GLY A 3 0.82 16.25 -19.28
CA GLY A 3 0.86 14.80 -19.05
C GLY A 3 0.11 14.37 -17.80
N THR A 4 -0.56 13.22 -17.88
CA THR A 4 -1.37 12.66 -16.77
C THR A 4 -0.49 12.24 -15.60
N GLY A 5 -0.89 12.60 -14.39
CA GLY A 5 -0.16 12.26 -13.18
C GLY A 5 1.05 13.15 -12.91
N TYR A 6 1.41 14.08 -13.81
CA TYR A 6 2.50 15.02 -13.57
C TYR A 6 2.01 16.33 -12.95
N SER A 7 2.72 16.78 -11.94
CA SER A 7 2.61 18.14 -11.40
C SER A 7 4.00 18.73 -11.17
N VAL A 8 4.07 20.05 -11.13
CA VAL A 8 5.28 20.78 -10.73
C VAL A 8 5.04 21.33 -9.34
N THR A 9 6.00 21.13 -8.46
CA THR A 9 6.00 21.62 -7.09
C THR A 9 7.26 22.42 -6.81
N GLY A 10 7.14 23.45 -5.98
CA GLY A 10 8.29 24.30 -5.62
C GLY A 10 8.55 25.42 -6.62
N GLY A 11 9.09 26.52 -6.10
CA GLY A 11 9.29 27.78 -6.81
C GLY A 11 7.99 28.60 -6.95
N SER A 12 8.06 29.88 -6.64
CA SER A 12 7.04 30.85 -7.03
C SER A 12 7.36 31.36 -8.43
N THR A 13 6.35 31.41 -9.29
CA THR A 13 6.47 32.04 -10.61
C THR A 13 5.37 33.09 -10.76
N PRO A 14 5.64 34.24 -11.42
CA PRO A 14 6.92 34.62 -12.02
C PRO A 14 8.00 34.97 -10.98
N VAL A 15 9.28 34.83 -11.36
CA VAL A 15 10.45 35.21 -10.54
C VAL A 15 11.54 35.81 -11.44
N THR A 16 12.30 36.77 -10.92
CA THR A 16 13.49 37.32 -11.58
C THR A 16 14.73 36.66 -10.97
N LEU A 17 15.57 36.06 -11.80
CA LEU A 17 16.86 35.51 -11.37
C LEU A 17 17.99 36.47 -11.76
N SER A 18 18.74 36.92 -10.77
CA SER A 18 20.00 37.65 -11.01
C SER A 18 21.08 36.69 -11.58
N PRO A 19 22.16 37.21 -12.20
CA PRO A 19 23.27 36.37 -12.64
C PRO A 19 23.74 35.40 -11.52
N SER A 20 23.95 34.14 -11.88
CA SER A 20 24.32 33.04 -10.97
C SER A 20 23.26 32.59 -9.96
N GLN A 21 22.02 33.09 -10.02
CA GLN A 21 20.90 32.52 -9.26
C GLN A 21 20.26 31.32 -9.97
N THR A 22 19.74 30.38 -9.17
CA THR A 22 19.04 29.19 -9.63
C THR A 22 17.67 29.11 -8.97
N LEU A 23 16.63 28.80 -9.76
CA LEU A 23 15.34 28.34 -9.26
C LEU A 23 15.23 26.83 -9.48
N THR A 24 14.99 26.07 -8.42
CA THR A 24 14.70 24.65 -8.52
C THR A 24 13.19 24.43 -8.56
N LEU A 25 12.70 23.90 -9.69
CA LEU A 25 11.35 23.37 -9.83
C LEU A 25 11.41 21.86 -9.61
N ALA A 26 10.66 21.32 -8.65
CA ALA A 26 10.51 19.89 -8.47
C ALA A 26 9.31 19.36 -9.27
N THR A 27 9.36 18.10 -9.66
CA THR A 27 8.27 17.44 -10.40
C THR A 27 7.77 16.26 -9.60
N GLN A 28 6.45 16.10 -9.50
CA GLN A 28 5.85 14.90 -8.91
C GLN A 28 5.14 14.09 -10.00
N PHE A 29 5.20 12.78 -9.84
CA PHE A 29 4.48 11.82 -10.67
C PHE A 29 3.57 10.95 -9.80
N HIS A 30 2.26 11.14 -9.91
CA HIS A 30 1.20 10.37 -9.25
C HIS A 30 0.30 9.73 -10.32
N PRO A 31 0.70 8.59 -10.91
CA PRO A 31 -0.09 7.89 -11.92
C PRO A 31 -1.38 7.33 -11.30
N THR A 32 -2.50 7.45 -12.03
CA THR A 32 -3.80 6.86 -11.64
C THR A 32 -4.09 5.53 -12.35
N VAL A 33 -3.27 5.17 -13.33
CA VAL A 33 -3.40 3.94 -14.13
C VAL A 33 -2.02 3.31 -14.33
N ALA A 34 -1.99 1.99 -14.59
CA ALA A 34 -0.76 1.34 -15.03
C ALA A 34 -0.38 1.76 -16.45
N GLY A 35 0.92 1.74 -16.73
CA GLY A 35 1.48 1.96 -18.05
C GLY A 35 2.35 3.20 -18.13
N SER A 36 2.98 3.38 -19.29
CA SER A 36 3.82 4.53 -19.55
C SER A 36 2.99 5.81 -19.61
N ALA A 37 3.42 6.82 -18.87
CA ALA A 37 2.95 8.19 -18.96
C ALA A 37 4.09 9.07 -19.45
N ASN A 38 3.77 9.96 -20.37
CA ASN A 38 4.69 10.96 -20.89
C ASN A 38 4.13 12.35 -20.62
N GLY A 39 5.01 13.32 -20.42
CA GLY A 39 4.64 14.69 -20.11
C GLY A 39 5.73 15.67 -20.53
N SER A 40 5.47 16.95 -20.29
CA SER A 40 6.48 17.98 -20.56
C SER A 40 6.33 19.17 -19.62
N ILE A 41 7.45 19.86 -19.41
CA ILE A 41 7.50 21.18 -18.78
C ILE A 41 8.01 22.16 -19.82
N SER A 42 7.31 23.28 -19.96
CA SER A 42 7.73 24.41 -20.79
C SER A 42 8.05 25.56 -19.85
N ILE A 43 9.29 26.06 -19.92
CA ILE A 43 9.79 27.16 -19.10
C ILE A 43 9.94 28.37 -20.02
N THR A 44 9.05 29.35 -19.86
CA THR A 44 9.11 30.62 -20.57
C THR A 44 9.92 31.65 -19.78
N SER A 45 10.87 32.30 -20.44
CA SER A 45 11.78 33.31 -19.87
C SER A 45 12.25 34.27 -20.97
N ASN A 46 13.05 35.26 -20.61
CA ASN A 46 13.66 36.21 -21.55
C ASN A 46 15.09 35.81 -21.99
N ALA A 47 15.55 34.60 -21.67
CA ALA A 47 16.87 34.11 -22.07
C ALA A 47 16.87 33.56 -23.51
N THR A 48 18.04 33.50 -24.14
CA THR A 48 18.23 32.86 -25.44
C THR A 48 17.85 31.36 -25.35
N GLY A 49 17.05 30.88 -26.31
CA GLY A 49 16.57 29.49 -26.31
C GLY A 49 15.27 29.25 -25.55
N SER A 50 14.55 30.32 -25.17
CA SER A 50 13.22 30.23 -24.58
C SER A 50 12.12 29.99 -25.65
N PRO A 51 11.08 29.18 -25.37
CA PRO A 51 10.88 28.39 -24.15
C PRO A 51 11.79 27.17 -24.08
N ALA A 52 12.34 26.91 -22.89
CA ALA A 52 13.07 25.69 -22.62
C ALA A 52 12.11 24.54 -22.31
N GLY A 53 12.24 23.43 -23.04
CA GLY A 53 11.43 22.23 -22.87
C GLY A 53 12.15 21.17 -22.04
N VAL A 54 11.43 20.53 -21.12
CA VAL A 54 11.89 19.33 -20.40
C VAL A 54 10.88 18.22 -20.65
N SER A 55 11.34 17.11 -21.24
CA SER A 55 10.53 15.91 -21.43
C SER A 55 10.47 15.11 -20.13
N LEU A 56 9.27 14.63 -19.78
CA LEU A 56 9.03 13.76 -18.64
C LEU A 56 8.59 12.39 -19.12
N SER A 57 9.08 11.35 -18.46
CA SER A 57 8.63 9.97 -18.65
C SER A 57 8.51 9.29 -17.29
N GLY A 58 7.58 8.34 -17.20
CA GLY A 58 7.23 7.65 -15.97
C GLY A 58 6.34 6.46 -16.28
N THR A 59 6.30 5.50 -15.37
CA THR A 59 5.47 4.30 -15.53
C THR A 59 4.60 4.15 -14.30
N GLY A 60 3.29 4.22 -14.49
CA GLY A 60 2.34 3.82 -13.46
C GLY A 60 2.38 2.32 -13.28
N VAL A 61 2.35 1.89 -12.01
CA VAL A 61 2.29 0.47 -11.64
C VAL A 61 0.96 0.23 -10.97
N VAL A 62 0.21 -0.78 -11.44
CA VAL A 62 -0.96 -1.27 -10.72
C VAL A 62 -0.44 -1.99 -9.48
N THR A 63 -0.88 -1.57 -8.31
CA THR A 63 -0.71 -2.37 -7.11
C THR A 63 -1.63 -3.57 -7.22
N ILE A 64 -1.07 -4.76 -7.46
CA ILE A 64 -1.85 -5.99 -7.37
C ILE A 64 -2.18 -6.18 -5.88
N GLN A 65 -3.46 -6.11 -5.54
CA GLN A 65 -3.90 -6.43 -4.19
C GLN A 65 -4.01 -7.94 -4.07
N HIS A 66 -3.17 -8.52 -3.22
CA HIS A 66 -3.28 -9.91 -2.83
C HIS A 66 -4.18 -10.07 -1.61
N SER A 67 -4.70 -11.28 -1.44
CA SER A 67 -5.40 -11.66 -0.22
C SER A 67 -5.09 -13.10 0.16
N VAL A 68 -5.23 -13.41 1.44
CA VAL A 68 -5.16 -14.78 1.96
C VAL A 68 -6.54 -15.15 2.49
N ALA A 69 -7.14 -16.17 1.86
CA ALA A 69 -8.36 -16.79 2.37
C ALA A 69 -7.98 -17.86 3.39
N LEU A 70 -8.48 -17.71 4.61
CA LEU A 70 -8.31 -18.64 5.72
C LEU A 70 -9.63 -19.34 6.01
N THR A 71 -9.57 -20.63 6.32
CA THR A 71 -10.70 -21.42 6.82
C THR A 71 -10.25 -22.29 7.98
N TRP A 72 -11.12 -22.53 8.95
CA TRP A 72 -10.81 -23.35 10.12
C TRP A 72 -12.02 -24.19 10.55
N GLY A 73 -11.76 -25.22 11.37
CA GLY A 73 -12.81 -26.04 11.96
C GLY A 73 -13.54 -25.31 13.10
N ALA A 74 -14.83 -25.62 13.28
CA ALA A 74 -15.59 -25.07 14.39
C ALA A 74 -15.04 -25.52 15.76
N SER A 75 -15.12 -24.62 16.75
CA SER A 75 -14.86 -24.96 18.14
C SER A 75 -15.85 -26.04 18.62
N PRO A 76 -15.40 -27.03 19.41
CA PRO A 76 -16.29 -28.03 20.00
C PRO A 76 -17.21 -27.43 21.09
N SER A 77 -16.89 -26.24 21.60
CA SER A 77 -17.70 -25.50 22.57
C SER A 77 -18.43 -24.33 21.92
N SER A 78 -19.49 -23.84 22.56
CA SER A 78 -20.21 -22.65 22.11
C SER A 78 -19.32 -21.41 22.20
N VAL A 79 -19.21 -20.68 21.10
CA VAL A 79 -18.36 -19.48 20.97
C VAL A 79 -19.16 -18.32 20.37
N SER A 80 -18.77 -17.10 20.73
CA SER A 80 -19.26 -15.86 20.13
C SER A 80 -18.58 -15.57 18.79
N GLY A 81 -17.41 -16.16 18.54
CA GLY A 81 -16.69 -16.08 17.28
C GLY A 81 -15.19 -16.34 17.45
N TYR A 82 -14.42 -15.92 16.45
CA TYR A 82 -12.99 -16.17 16.35
C TYR A 82 -12.20 -14.88 16.18
N ASN A 83 -11.01 -14.84 16.79
CA ASN A 83 -9.97 -13.88 16.41
C ASN A 83 -8.96 -14.57 15.49
N ILE A 84 -8.45 -13.80 14.54
CA ILE A 84 -7.44 -14.23 13.59
C ILE A 84 -6.19 -13.43 13.91
N TYR A 85 -5.08 -14.15 14.03
CA TYR A 85 -3.78 -13.58 14.26
C TYR A 85 -2.85 -13.88 13.11
N ARG A 86 -1.95 -12.94 12.84
CA ARG A 86 -0.95 -13.01 11.78
C ARG A 86 0.43 -12.65 12.33
N SER A 87 1.45 -13.30 11.81
CA SER A 87 2.85 -12.95 12.01
C SER A 87 3.65 -13.09 10.72
N THR A 88 4.77 -12.37 10.60
CA THR A 88 5.81 -12.62 9.59
C THR A 88 6.96 -13.48 10.13
N VAL A 89 6.92 -13.82 11.43
CA VAL A 89 7.88 -14.67 12.10
C VAL A 89 7.24 -16.02 12.39
N ASN A 90 7.91 -17.11 12.00
CA ASN A 90 7.40 -18.46 12.24
C ASN A 90 7.26 -18.70 13.76
N GLY A 91 6.07 -19.12 14.20
CA GLY A 91 5.84 -19.56 15.58
C GLY A 91 5.74 -18.47 16.65
N SER A 92 5.80 -17.17 16.32
CA SER A 92 5.83 -16.10 17.33
C SER A 92 5.34 -14.75 16.79
N SER A 93 5.24 -13.73 17.66
CA SER A 93 4.92 -12.32 17.30
C SER A 93 3.58 -12.12 16.57
N TYR A 94 2.60 -12.93 16.96
CA TYR A 94 1.24 -12.85 16.44
C TYR A 94 0.54 -11.55 16.80
N THR A 95 -0.09 -10.93 15.80
CA THR A 95 -0.88 -9.71 15.93
C THR A 95 -2.30 -9.98 15.42
N LYS A 96 -3.31 -9.52 16.15
CA LYS A 96 -4.71 -9.70 15.75
C LYS A 96 -5.01 -8.86 14.51
N VAL A 97 -5.64 -9.44 13.49
CA VAL A 97 -5.93 -8.77 12.21
C VAL A 97 -7.40 -8.42 12.00
N ASN A 98 -8.33 -9.08 12.69
CA ASN A 98 -9.75 -8.76 12.63
C ASN A 98 -10.13 -7.70 13.69
N SER A 99 -10.98 -6.75 13.31
CA SER A 99 -11.47 -5.69 14.20
C SER A 99 -12.65 -6.12 15.08
N SER A 100 -13.39 -7.16 14.67
CA SER A 100 -14.53 -7.74 15.37
C SER A 100 -14.51 -9.25 15.24
N LEU A 101 -15.12 -9.96 16.20
CA LEU A 101 -15.17 -11.42 16.17
C LEU A 101 -15.79 -11.92 14.86
N VAL A 102 -15.12 -12.88 14.24
CA VAL A 102 -15.64 -13.57 13.06
C VAL A 102 -16.57 -14.68 13.53
N THR A 103 -17.86 -14.61 13.18
CA THR A 103 -18.85 -15.63 13.57
C THR A 103 -18.84 -16.84 12.63
N GLY A 104 -18.36 -16.66 11.41
CA GLY A 104 -18.16 -17.73 10.43
C GLY A 104 -16.86 -18.50 10.64
N LEU A 105 -16.59 -19.42 9.73
CA LEU A 105 -15.40 -20.29 9.73
C LEU A 105 -14.38 -19.90 8.65
N SER A 106 -14.45 -18.65 8.19
CA SER A 106 -13.59 -18.12 7.13
C SER A 106 -13.26 -16.65 7.34
N TYR A 107 -12.05 -16.25 6.95
CA TYR A 107 -11.59 -14.86 6.97
C TYR A 107 -10.72 -14.58 5.75
N SER A 108 -10.82 -13.37 5.20
CA SER A 108 -9.97 -12.90 4.10
C SER A 108 -9.06 -11.79 4.60
N ASP A 109 -7.76 -12.05 4.68
CA ASP A 109 -6.77 -11.00 4.95
C ASP A 109 -6.37 -10.32 3.65
N THR A 110 -6.83 -9.09 3.45
CA THR A 110 -6.53 -8.25 2.28
C THR A 110 -5.34 -7.30 2.49
N ASN A 111 -4.73 -7.31 3.67
CA ASN A 111 -3.62 -6.41 4.05
C ASN A 111 -2.27 -7.13 3.97
N VAL A 112 -2.11 -7.99 2.96
CA VAL A 112 -0.90 -8.78 2.72
C VAL A 112 -0.08 -8.17 1.58
N GLN A 113 1.24 -8.30 1.66
CA GLN A 113 2.17 -7.70 0.70
C GLN A 113 2.88 -8.77 -0.14
N SER A 114 3.09 -8.50 -1.42
CA SER A 114 3.87 -9.34 -2.33
C SER A 114 5.26 -9.66 -1.79
N GLY A 115 5.74 -10.88 -2.06
CA GLY A 115 7.04 -11.38 -1.61
C GLY A 115 7.13 -11.67 -0.10
N SER A 116 6.05 -11.47 0.67
CA SER A 116 6.03 -11.78 2.11
C SER A 116 5.46 -13.17 2.38
N THR A 117 6.00 -13.86 3.39
CA THR A 117 5.38 -15.05 3.97
C THR A 117 4.73 -14.67 5.29
N TYR A 118 3.47 -15.05 5.45
CA TYR A 118 2.68 -14.84 6.66
C TYR A 118 2.33 -16.17 7.31
N TYR A 119 2.23 -16.14 8.64
CA TYR A 119 1.82 -17.25 9.49
C TYR A 119 0.56 -16.87 10.23
N TYR A 120 -0.43 -17.76 10.23
CA TYR A 120 -1.74 -17.51 10.79
C TYR A 120 -2.11 -18.54 11.84
N VAL A 121 -2.78 -18.06 12.89
CA VAL A 121 -3.45 -18.87 13.90
C VAL A 121 -4.79 -18.23 14.23
N THR A 122 -5.72 -19.02 14.73
CA THR A 122 -7.02 -18.54 15.21
C THR A 122 -7.21 -18.89 16.67
N THR A 123 -8.02 -18.11 17.37
CA THR A 123 -8.52 -18.42 18.71
C THR A 123 -10.05 -18.38 18.69
N ALA A 124 -10.67 -19.12 19.60
CA ALA A 124 -12.10 -19.06 19.87
C ALA A 124 -12.37 -18.12 21.05
N VAL A 125 -13.45 -17.34 20.99
CA VAL A 125 -13.89 -16.44 22.06
C VAL A 125 -15.30 -16.80 22.51
N ASN A 126 -15.51 -17.03 23.80
CA ASN A 126 -16.82 -17.38 24.36
C ASN A 126 -17.71 -16.16 24.68
N ALA A 127 -18.93 -16.39 25.18
CA ALA A 127 -19.88 -15.32 25.55
C ALA A 127 -19.38 -14.41 26.68
N SER A 128 -18.49 -14.92 27.54
CA SER A 128 -17.86 -14.15 28.62
C SER A 128 -16.62 -13.37 28.17
N GLY A 129 -16.26 -13.44 26.87
CA GLY A 129 -15.08 -12.78 26.32
C GLY A 129 -13.76 -13.51 26.62
N ASN A 130 -13.78 -14.75 27.13
CA ASN A 130 -12.56 -15.52 27.32
C ASN A 130 -12.10 -16.11 25.99
N GLU A 131 -10.80 -15.98 25.73
CA GLU A 131 -10.15 -16.40 24.50
C GLU A 131 -9.34 -17.67 24.72
N SER A 132 -9.40 -18.60 23.78
CA SER A 132 -8.66 -19.85 23.82
C SER A 132 -7.16 -19.65 23.54
N SER A 133 -6.38 -20.72 23.72
CA SER A 133 -5.06 -20.81 23.10
C SER A 133 -5.15 -20.78 21.56
N TYR A 134 -4.03 -20.49 20.91
CA TYR A 134 -3.91 -20.54 19.46
C TYR A 134 -4.21 -21.94 18.90
N SER A 135 -4.79 -21.97 17.70
CA SER A 135 -4.88 -23.16 16.86
C SER A 135 -3.50 -23.65 16.41
N ASN A 136 -3.46 -24.73 15.63
CA ASN A 136 -2.29 -24.99 14.80
C ASN A 136 -2.04 -23.82 13.85
N GLN A 137 -0.76 -23.61 13.54
CA GLN A 137 -0.32 -22.57 12.62
C GLN A 137 -0.42 -23.06 11.17
N VAL A 138 -0.76 -22.14 10.27
CA VAL A 138 -0.65 -22.31 8.81
C VAL A 138 0.17 -21.18 8.20
N SER A 139 0.77 -21.38 7.04
CA SER A 139 1.54 -20.36 6.32
C SER A 139 0.95 -20.04 4.94
N ALA A 140 1.17 -18.82 4.47
CA ALA A 140 0.85 -18.38 3.12
C ALA A 140 1.98 -17.49 2.58
N SER A 141 2.48 -17.81 1.40
CA SER A 141 3.46 -16.99 0.69
C SER A 141 2.76 -16.19 -0.40
N ILE A 142 2.96 -14.88 -0.40
CA ILE A 142 2.37 -13.98 -1.38
C ILE A 142 3.34 -13.83 -2.56
N PRO A 143 2.90 -14.05 -3.80
CA PRO A 143 3.73 -13.90 -4.99
C PRO A 143 4.19 -12.44 -5.21
#